data_AF-A0A9Q3GNW7-F1
#
_entry.id   AF-A0A9Q3GNW7-F1
#
_cell.length_a   1.000
_cell.length_b   1.000
_cell.length_c   1.000
_cell.angle_alpha   90.00
_cell.angle_beta   90.00
_cell.angle_gamma   90.00
#
_symmetry.space_group_name_H-M   'P 1'
#
loop_
_entity.id
_entity.type
_entity.pdbx_description
1 polymer ?
#
loop_
_entity_poly.entity_id
_entity_poly.type
_entity_poly.pdbx_seq_one_letter_code
_entity_poly.pdbx_strand_id
1 'polypeptide(L)'
;MPKQISVVSSNKNTYKEEFVTNKLGEAHINPTLSSKMRQQLVYVLYTYDNAFSSYNEPLGAIRGHEIDITPNIDRTYPPAIRRPA
;
A
#
# COMPACT_ATOMS: atom_id res chain seq x y z
N MET A 1 16.28 -35.48 30.99
CA MET A 1 16.59 -35.24 29.56
C MET A 1 16.00 -33.90 29.16
N PRO A 2 16.78 -32.92 28.70
CA PRO A 2 16.23 -31.64 28.27
C PRO A 2 15.50 -31.82 26.93
N LYS A 3 14.24 -31.39 26.85
CA LYS A 3 13.47 -31.33 25.60
C LYS A 3 14.07 -30.26 24.69
N GLN A 4 14.56 -30.65 23.52
CA GLN A 4 14.89 -29.70 22.46
C GLN A 4 13.59 -29.14 21.87
N ILE A 5 13.44 -27.82 21.93
CA ILE A 5 12.37 -27.09 21.25
C ILE A 5 12.88 -26.79 19.85
N SER A 6 12.32 -27.45 18.83
CA SER A 6 12.55 -27.11 17.43
C SER A 6 11.88 -25.78 17.12
N VAL A 7 12.68 -24.74 16.92
CA VAL A 7 12.18 -23.43 16.48
C VAL A 7 11.72 -23.56 15.03
N VAL A 8 10.41 -23.60 14.81
CA VAL A 8 9.79 -23.61 13.47
C VAL A 8 10.10 -22.27 12.80
N SER A 9 11.11 -22.25 11.94
CA SER A 9 11.59 -21.07 11.22
C SER A 9 10.74 -20.73 9.97
N SER A 10 9.45 -21.07 9.95
CA SER A 10 8.67 -21.13 8.70
C SER A 10 7.72 -19.96 8.43
N ASN A 11 7.43 -19.09 9.41
CA ASN A 11 6.30 -18.14 9.30
C ASN A 11 6.58 -16.84 8.51
N LYS A 12 7.83 -16.53 8.16
CA LYS A 12 8.15 -15.26 7.48
C LYS A 12 7.87 -15.26 5.97
N ASN A 13 7.93 -16.42 5.33
CA ASN A 13 7.70 -16.52 3.87
C ASN A 13 6.21 -16.40 3.53
N THR A 14 5.33 -16.99 4.33
CA THR A 14 3.88 -17.01 4.08
C THR A 14 3.29 -15.60 4.00
N TYR A 15 3.67 -14.71 4.93
CA TYR A 15 3.14 -13.35 4.95
C TYR A 15 3.64 -12.50 3.76
N LYS A 16 4.86 -12.74 3.27
CA LYS A 16 5.37 -12.07 2.07
C LYS A 16 4.64 -12.55 0.80
N GLU A 17 4.28 -13.82 0.73
CA GLU A 17 3.51 -14.40 -0.38
C GLU A 17 2.05 -13.89 -0.39
N GLU A 18 1.43 -13.79 0.78
CA GLU A 18 0.12 -13.15 0.94
C GLU A 18 0.14 -11.68 0.51
N PHE A 19 1.19 -10.93 0.90
CA PHE A 19 1.38 -9.53 0.47
C PHE A 19 1.46 -9.42 -1.06
N VAL A 20 2.26 -10.28 -1.69
CA VAL A 20 2.41 -10.27 -3.16
C VAL A 20 1.09 -10.62 -3.85
N THR A 21 0.33 -11.57 -3.30
CA THR A 21 -0.91 -12.04 -3.92
C THR A 21 -2.04 -11.04 -3.73
N ASN A 22 -2.25 -10.57 -2.50
CA ASN A 22 -3.41 -9.76 -2.13
C ASN A 22 -3.21 -8.27 -2.40
N LYS A 23 -2.00 -7.73 -2.19
CA LYS A 23 -1.73 -6.29 -2.35
C LYS A 23 -1.05 -5.95 -3.68
N LEU A 24 -0.14 -6.80 -4.16
CA LEU A 24 0.56 -6.57 -5.43
C LEU A 24 -0.08 -7.27 -6.63
N GLY A 25 -1.08 -8.13 -6.43
CA GLY A 25 -1.76 -8.84 -7.52
C GLY A 25 -2.46 -7.90 -8.50
N GLU A 26 -3.03 -6.81 -7.98
CA GLU A 26 -3.67 -5.75 -8.77
C GLU A 26 -2.71 -4.62 -9.17
N ALA A 27 -1.46 -4.65 -8.69
CA ALA A 27 -0.49 -3.61 -8.96
C ALA A 27 0.11 -3.76 -10.37
N HIS A 28 0.00 -2.71 -11.18
CA HIS A 28 0.61 -2.65 -12.51
C HIS A 28 2.12 -2.39 -12.43
N ILE A 29 2.88 -3.39 -12.00
CA ILE A 29 4.35 -3.36 -12.04
C ILE A 29 4.78 -3.50 -13.51
N ASN A 30 5.72 -2.64 -13.94
CA ASN A 30 6.20 -2.63 -15.30
C ASN A 30 6.77 -4.02 -15.72
N PRO A 31 6.27 -4.63 -16.81
CA PRO A 31 6.71 -5.95 -17.26
C PRO A 31 8.14 -5.98 -17.78
N THR A 32 8.75 -4.84 -18.11
CA THR A 32 10.14 -4.78 -18.59
C THR A 32 11.18 -4.87 -17.46
N LEU A 33 10.76 -4.88 -16.19
CA LEU A 33 11.68 -5.06 -15.08
C LEU A 33 12.34 -6.44 -15.14
N SER A 34 13.66 -6.45 -14.96
CA SER A 34 14.38 -7.72 -14.76
C SER A 34 13.90 -8.43 -13.49
N SER A 35 14.02 -9.75 -13.46
CA SER A 35 13.62 -10.57 -12.30
C SER A 35 14.28 -10.09 -10.99
N LYS A 36 15.56 -9.71 -11.04
CA LYS A 36 16.30 -9.17 -9.89
C LYS A 36 15.71 -7.85 -9.40
N MET A 37 15.42 -6.93 -10.31
CA MET A 37 14.83 -5.64 -9.95
C MET A 37 13.42 -5.82 -9.38
N ARG A 38 12.64 -6.75 -9.93
CA ARG A 38 11.30 -7.05 -9.42
C ARG A 38 11.36 -7.60 -8.00
N GLN A 39 12.30 -8.49 -7.70
CA GLN A 39 12.50 -9.01 -6.34
C GLN A 39 12.92 -7.91 -5.36
N GLN A 40 13.80 -6.99 -5.78
CA GLN A 40 14.21 -5.85 -4.97
C GLN A 40 13.03 -4.90 -4.71
N LEU A 41 12.23 -4.60 -5.73
CA LEU A 41 11.03 -3.79 -5.60
C LEU A 41 10.04 -4.41 -4.61
N VAL A 42 9.71 -5.70 -4.77
CA VAL A 42 8.83 -6.43 -3.86
C VAL A 42 9.37 -6.40 -2.42
N TYR A 43 10.68 -6.56 -2.24
CA TYR A 43 11.30 -6.46 -0.94
C TYR A 43 11.14 -5.09 -0.29
N VAL A 44 11.35 -4.01 -1.03
CA VAL A 44 11.16 -2.63 -0.55
C VAL A 44 9.70 -2.37 -0.18
N LEU A 45 8.76 -2.71 -1.08
CA LEU A 45 7.33 -2.51 -0.86
C LEU A 45 6.85 -3.28 0.37
N TYR A 46 7.31 -4.53 0.53
CA TYR A 46 7.00 -5.35 1.69
C TYR A 46 7.59 -4.76 2.99
N THR A 47 8.83 -4.27 2.96
CA THR A 47 9.52 -3.71 4.13
C THR A 47 8.81 -2.47 4.67
N TYR A 48 8.22 -1.68 3.77
CA TYR A 48 7.52 -0.43 4.10
C TYR A 48 6.01 -0.53 3.94
N ASP A 49 5.41 -1.74 4.07
CA ASP A 49 3.97 -1.93 3.85
C ASP A 49 3.09 -0.96 4.67
N ASN A 50 3.48 -0.70 5.93
CA ASN A 50 2.75 0.21 6.82
C ASN A 50 2.82 1.69 6.41
N ALA A 51 3.74 2.07 5.50
CA ALA A 51 3.83 3.44 5.01
C ALA A 51 2.75 3.76 3.97
N PHE A 52 2.11 2.74 3.39
CA PHE A 52 1.08 2.93 2.37
C PHE A 52 -0.31 3.08 2.98
N SER A 53 -1.16 3.84 2.29
CA SER A 53 -2.56 4.00 2.65
C SER A 53 -3.31 2.66 2.54
N SER A 54 -4.06 2.31 3.58
CA SER A 54 -5.03 1.21 3.56
C SER A 54 -6.46 1.76 3.66
N TYR A 55 -7.47 0.91 3.45
CA TYR A 55 -8.87 1.30 3.63
C TYR A 55 -9.16 1.85 5.04
N ASN A 56 -8.54 1.24 6.05
CA ASN A 56 -8.71 1.67 7.44
C ASN A 56 -7.79 2.84 7.81
N GLU A 57 -6.69 3.02 7.08
CA GLU A 57 -5.68 4.05 7.32
C GLU A 57 -5.38 4.76 5.99
N PRO A 58 -6.26 5.68 5.53
CA PRO A 58 -6.18 6.28 4.20
C PRO A 58 -4.92 7.12 3.96
N LEU A 59 -4.14 7.41 5.00
CA LEU A 59 -2.87 8.12 4.94
C LEU A 59 -1.67 7.24 5.33
N GLY A 60 -1.89 5.94 5.57
CA GLY A 60 -0.87 5.01 6.09
C GLY A 60 -0.45 5.35 7.53
N ALA A 61 0.76 4.92 7.93
CA ALA A 61 1.32 5.15 9.26
C ALA A 61 1.82 6.59 9.52
N ILE A 62 1.28 7.61 8.83
CA ILE A 62 1.60 9.02 9.08
C ILE A 62 0.85 9.47 10.34
N ARG A 63 1.52 9.38 11.50
CA ARG A 63 1.01 9.92 12.77
C ARG A 63 1.43 11.39 12.92
N GLY A 64 0.48 12.28 13.17
CA GLY A 64 0.74 13.67 13.55
C GLY A 64 0.78 14.69 12.41
N HIS A 65 0.29 14.34 11.21
CA HIS A 65 -0.02 15.33 10.18
C HIS A 65 -1.54 15.54 10.16
N GLU A 66 -1.98 16.72 10.59
CA GLU A 66 -3.36 17.15 10.49
C GLU A 66 -3.60 17.60 9.03
N ILE A 67 -4.32 16.78 8.26
CA ILE A 67 -4.67 17.11 6.88
C ILE A 67 -6.12 17.57 6.89
N ASP A 68 -6.32 18.85 6.60
CA ASP A 68 -7.67 19.39 6.41
C ASP A 68 -8.12 19.07 4.97
N ILE A 69 -8.83 17.95 4.82
CA ILE A 69 -9.39 17.55 3.52
C ILE A 69 -10.64 18.39 3.30
N THR A 70 -10.49 19.52 2.61
CA THR A 70 -11.65 20.30 2.14
C THR A 70 -12.18 19.66 0.86
N PRO A 71 -13.36 19.00 0.86
CA PRO A 71 -13.95 18.55 -0.39
C PRO A 71 -14.29 19.76 -1.26
N ASN A 72 -13.94 19.70 -2.55
CA ASN A 72 -14.36 20.69 -3.55
C ASN A 72 -15.86 20.54 -3.84
N ILE A 73 -16.70 20.89 -2.86
CA ILE A 73 -18.16 21.04 -3.03
C ILE A 73 -18.52 22.38 -3.68
N ASP A 74 -17.56 23.30 -3.79
CA ASP A 74 -17.75 24.51 -4.56
C ASP A 74 -17.81 24.19 -6.05
N ARG A 75 -18.88 24.65 -6.70
CA ARG A 75 -19.05 24.52 -8.14
C ARG A 75 -17.85 25.22 -8.80
N THR A 76 -17.06 24.43 -9.54
CA THR A 76 -15.82 24.80 -10.23
C THR A 76 -15.93 26.08 -11.08
N TYR A 77 -17.15 26.43 -11.48
CA TYR A 77 -17.42 27.52 -12.40
C TYR A 77 -18.28 28.62 -11.77
N PRO A 78 -17.89 29.90 -11.93
CA PRO A 78 -18.70 31.06 -11.59
C PRO A 78 -20.10 30.97 -12.22
N PRO A 79 -21.14 31.51 -11.55
CA PRO A 79 -22.52 31.44 -12.05
C PRO A 79 -22.70 31.86 -13.51
N ALA A 80 -21.91 32.84 -13.98
CA ALA A 80 -21.97 33.40 -15.32
C ALA A 80 -21.65 32.42 -16.46
N ILE A 81 -20.93 31.32 -16.19
CA ILE A 81 -20.55 30.31 -17.20
C ILE A 81 -21.18 28.94 -16.92
N ARG A 82 -22.09 28.86 -15.95
CA ARG A 82 -22.89 27.65 -15.73
C ARG A 82 -23.89 27.52 -16.88
N ARG A 83 -24.09 26.30 -17.39
CA ARG A 83 -25.17 26.06 -18.37
C ARG A 83 -26.51 26.45 -17.75
N PRO A 84 -27.41 27.12 -18.51
CA PRO A 84 -28.77 27.37 -18.04
C PRO A 84 -29.46 26.03 -17.74
N ALA A 85 -30.27 26.02 -16.69
CA ALA A 85 -31.04 24.86 -16.25
C ALA A 85 -32.14 24.48 -17.25
#